data_AF-A0A941ZV61-F1
#
_entry.id   AF-A0A941ZV61-F1
#
_cell.length_a   1.000
_cell.length_b   1.000
_cell.length_c   1.000
_cell.angle_alpha   90.00
_cell.angle_beta   90.00
_cell.angle_gamma   90.00
#
_symmetry.space_group_name_H-M   'P 1'
#
loop_
_entity.id
_entity.type
_entity.pdbx_description
1 polymer ?
#
loop_
_entity_poly.entity_id
_entity_poly.type
_entity_poly.pdbx_seq_one_letter_code
_entity_poly.pdbx_strand_id
1 'polypeptide(L)'
;MSIARKIALMVLLSMLTSAVVFGTALVGLGRVSASVDNITGKTMPAVLAASDVRAMYLTMNSTAFERATTKDPAKGAELVKQLEGLSKSIIKQINLYDSNTSDPAEKQVLDDVKMSIAQYMSKMTQVSNLVEASEAEMAIDIMQTQVGPLHQKLSGIFDKLMKFKTAEAEAASESSAQAYRATVSVTIVVALIGLALIGLLGLVVGRSIARPLLAMQQAIARTAEELDFRNSIPVNSRDEVGRTLEAYNALLTKLRNSFAEIQQATGRMQVVTSEAEASAHQIADNSNTQSAASSGMAAAIEELTVSISVVAHQAEEASQHTQVSRDNAARGAEVILATVNGIQTISGTVREAAERIDALRNDSDSISSVANIIREIADQTNLLALNAAIEAARAGEQGRG
;
A
#
# COMPACT_ATOMS: atom_id res chain seq x y z
N MET A 1 20.74 2.42 -7.38
CA MET A 1 20.78 3.89 -7.19
C MET A 1 19.36 4.39 -7.36
N SER A 2 18.85 5.22 -6.44
CA SER A 2 17.48 5.75 -6.56
C SER A 2 17.28 6.52 -7.86
N ILE A 3 16.04 6.56 -8.35
CA ILE A 3 15.64 7.39 -9.49
C ILE A 3 16.02 8.84 -9.24
N ALA A 4 15.76 9.35 -8.03
CA ALA A 4 16.13 10.71 -7.65
C ALA A 4 17.65 10.96 -7.78
N ARG A 5 18.50 10.01 -7.36
CA ARG A 5 19.96 10.13 -7.52
C ARG A 5 20.39 10.05 -8.98
N LYS A 6 19.75 9.21 -9.81
CA LYS A 6 20.03 9.13 -11.26
C LYS A 6 19.72 10.47 -11.95
N ILE A 7 18.57 11.08 -11.63
CA ILE A 7 18.18 12.39 -12.16
C ILE A 7 19.12 13.49 -11.65
N ALA A 8 19.42 13.51 -10.35
CA ALA A 8 20.35 14.49 -9.77
C ALA A 8 21.74 14.43 -10.40
N LEU A 9 22.26 13.23 -10.69
CA LEU A 9 23.55 13.05 -11.36
C LEU A 9 23.53 13.57 -12.80
N MET A 10 22.42 13.40 -13.54
CA MET A 10 22.24 13.98 -14.86
C MET A 10 22.21 15.51 -14.83
N VAL A 11 21.48 16.08 -13.88
CA VAL A 11 21.42 17.55 -13.69
C VAL A 11 22.79 18.09 -13.31
N LEU A 12 23.48 17.49 -12.34
CA LEU A 12 24.83 17.89 -11.95
C LEU A 12 25.82 17.82 -13.10
N LEU A 13 25.77 16.75 -13.91
CA LEU A 13 26.61 16.62 -15.10
C LEU A 13 26.31 17.74 -16.10
N SER A 14 25.04 18.06 -16.35
CA SER A 14 24.64 19.15 -17.26
C SER A 14 25.08 20.53 -16.78
N MET A 15 25.04 20.77 -15.47
CA MET A 15 25.55 22.01 -14.88
C MET A 15 27.07 22.08 -14.98
N LEU A 16 27.77 20.97 -14.73
CA LEU A 16 29.22 20.88 -14.83
C LEU A 16 29.70 21.13 -16.27
N THR A 17 29.09 20.49 -17.27
CA THR A 17 29.44 20.72 -18.68
C THR A 17 29.17 22.17 -19.08
N SER A 18 28.08 22.77 -18.61
CA SER A 18 27.76 24.17 -18.90
C SER A 18 28.77 25.11 -18.25
N ALA A 19 29.19 24.84 -17.02
CA ALA A 19 30.22 25.60 -16.32
C ALA A 19 31.58 25.48 -17.01
N VAL A 20 31.95 24.30 -17.52
CA VAL A 20 33.20 24.10 -18.26
C VAL A 20 33.17 24.86 -19.59
N VAL A 21 32.09 24.75 -20.37
CA VAL A 21 31.93 25.51 -21.63
C VAL A 21 32.01 27.01 -21.37
N PHE A 22 31.28 27.50 -20.36
CA PHE A 22 31.31 28.90 -19.96
C PHE A 22 32.70 29.36 -19.52
N GLY A 23 33.40 28.56 -18.71
CA GLY A 23 34.76 28.84 -18.27
C GLY A 23 35.76 28.91 -19.43
N THR A 24 35.69 27.96 -20.38
CA THR A 24 36.54 27.98 -21.58
C THR A 24 36.28 29.20 -22.45
N ALA A 25 35.02 29.61 -22.58
CA ALA A 25 34.65 30.82 -23.30
C ALA A 25 35.20 32.08 -22.62
N LEU A 26 35.05 32.24 -21.30
CA LEU A 26 35.58 33.39 -20.57
C LEU A 26 37.11 33.51 -20.68
N VAL A 27 37.84 32.42 -20.48
CA VAL A 27 39.31 32.40 -20.63
C VAL A 27 39.71 32.77 -22.05
N GLY A 28 38.97 32.25 -23.03
CA GLY A 28 39.13 32.57 -24.44
C GLY A 28 38.94 34.04 -24.78
N LEU A 29 37.81 34.62 -24.36
CA LEU A 29 37.53 36.05 -24.52
C LEU A 29 38.59 36.91 -23.81
N GLY A 30 39.06 36.51 -22.63
CA GLY A 30 40.13 37.22 -21.91
C GLY A 30 41.44 37.27 -22.70
N ARG A 31 41.82 36.16 -23.35
CA ARG A 31 43.02 36.13 -24.22
C ARG A 31 42.88 37.01 -25.45
N VAL A 32 41.71 36.98 -26.10
CA VAL A 32 41.44 37.81 -27.27
C VAL A 32 41.43 39.29 -26.89
N SER A 33 40.79 39.66 -25.77
CA SER A 33 40.79 41.03 -25.25
C SER A 33 42.21 41.51 -24.97
N ALA A 34 43.03 40.73 -24.25
CA ALA A 34 44.41 41.11 -23.96
C ALA A 34 45.25 41.27 -25.24
N SER A 35 45.00 40.44 -26.26
CA SER A 35 45.68 40.57 -27.56
C SER A 35 45.25 41.83 -28.30
N VAL A 36 43.96 42.17 -28.27
CA VAL A 36 43.43 43.41 -28.86
C VAL A 36 44.02 44.63 -28.13
N ASP A 37 44.05 44.62 -26.80
CA ASP A 37 44.63 45.69 -25.99
C ASP A 37 46.13 45.88 -26.27
N ASN A 38 46.86 44.80 -26.54
CA ASN A 38 48.27 44.89 -26.92
C ASN A 38 48.43 45.55 -28.30
N ILE A 39 47.59 45.19 -29.28
CA ILE A 39 47.63 45.77 -30.62
C ILE A 39 47.25 47.26 -30.57
N THR A 40 46.16 47.61 -29.89
CA THR A 40 45.65 48.99 -29.82
C THR A 40 46.47 49.87 -28.89
N GLY A 41 47.01 49.31 -27.80
CA GLY A 41 47.72 50.06 -26.76
C GLY A 41 49.23 50.15 -26.96
N LYS A 42 49.86 49.24 -27.71
CA LYS A 42 51.32 49.25 -27.94
C LYS A 42 51.70 49.24 -29.41
N THR A 43 51.25 48.25 -30.18
CA THR A 43 51.75 48.03 -31.53
C THR A 43 51.29 49.11 -32.51
N MET A 44 50.00 49.47 -32.50
CA MET A 44 49.47 50.50 -33.40
C MET A 44 50.01 51.91 -33.11
N PRO A 45 50.09 52.37 -31.84
CA PRO A 45 50.77 53.64 -31.52
C PRO A 45 52.23 53.67 -31.99
N ALA A 46 52.97 52.56 -31.92
CA ALA A 46 54.35 52.49 -32.41
C ALA A 46 54.42 52.60 -33.95
N VAL A 47 53.50 51.99 -34.70
CA VAL A 47 53.41 52.18 -36.16
C VAL A 47 53.12 53.64 -36.50
N LEU A 48 52.17 54.26 -35.80
CA LEU A 48 51.81 55.68 -36.00
C LEU A 48 52.98 56.60 -35.66
N ALA A 49 53.67 56.38 -34.54
CA ALA A 49 54.82 57.21 -34.15
C ALA A 49 55.97 57.11 -35.17
N ALA A 50 56.27 55.91 -35.69
CA ALA A 50 57.26 55.75 -36.76
C ALA A 50 56.84 56.48 -38.06
N SER A 51 55.54 56.40 -38.39
CA SER A 51 54.96 57.10 -39.54
C SER A 51 55.02 58.63 -39.38
N ASP A 52 54.73 59.15 -38.20
CA ASP A 52 54.77 60.59 -37.90
C ASP A 52 56.19 61.14 -38.02
N VAL A 53 57.20 60.44 -37.47
CA VAL A 53 58.60 60.83 -37.60
C VAL A 53 59.02 60.85 -39.07
N ARG A 54 58.64 59.85 -39.86
CA ARG A 54 58.90 59.81 -41.30
C ARG A 54 58.23 60.98 -42.01
N ALA A 55 56.98 61.30 -41.69
CA ALA A 55 56.26 62.42 -42.27
C ALA A 55 56.95 63.76 -41.96
N MET A 56 57.34 63.98 -40.71
CA MET A 56 58.07 65.18 -40.28
C MET A 56 59.42 65.29 -40.99
N TYR A 57 60.12 64.17 -41.17
CA TYR A 57 61.36 64.12 -41.94
C TYR A 57 61.15 64.50 -43.41
N LEU A 58 60.12 63.95 -44.06
CA LEU A 58 59.81 64.28 -45.46
C LEU A 58 59.46 65.76 -45.62
N THR A 59 58.70 66.33 -44.68
CA THR A 59 58.43 67.78 -44.63
C THR A 59 59.73 68.57 -44.45
N MET A 60 60.61 68.14 -43.53
CA MET A 60 61.93 68.79 -43.35
C MET A 60 62.75 68.77 -44.64
N ASN A 61 62.71 67.66 -45.39
CA ASN A 61 63.37 67.56 -46.68
C ASN A 61 62.77 68.51 -47.73
N SER A 62 61.44 68.58 -47.87
CA SER A 62 60.83 69.54 -48.79
C SER A 62 61.11 71.01 -48.43
N THR A 63 61.03 71.37 -47.14
CA THR A 63 61.33 72.72 -46.65
C THR A 63 62.81 73.07 -46.86
N ALA A 64 63.70 72.09 -46.72
CA ALA A 64 65.13 72.23 -46.98
C ALA A 64 65.43 72.56 -48.45
N PHE A 65 64.78 71.87 -49.38
CA PHE A 65 64.89 72.17 -50.82
C PHE A 65 64.33 73.56 -51.17
N GLU A 66 63.21 73.96 -50.56
CA GLU A 66 62.66 75.31 -50.74
C GLU A 66 63.62 76.39 -50.21
N ARG A 67 64.23 76.15 -49.04
CA ARG A 67 65.23 77.04 -48.44
C ARG A 67 66.47 77.20 -49.32
N ALA A 68 66.91 76.13 -49.99
CA ALA A 68 68.07 76.13 -50.88
C ALA A 68 67.83 76.89 -52.20
N THR A 69 66.57 77.06 -52.61
CA THR A 69 66.21 77.64 -53.91
C THR A 69 65.57 79.03 -53.84
N THR A 70 65.05 79.43 -52.66
CA THR A 70 64.43 80.75 -52.49
C THR A 70 65.46 81.89 -52.55
N LYS A 71 65.11 82.96 -53.27
CA LYS A 71 65.90 84.20 -53.33
C LYS A 71 65.37 85.31 -52.40
N ASP A 72 64.20 85.09 -51.79
CA ASP A 72 63.58 86.03 -50.86
C ASP A 72 64.18 85.84 -49.44
N PRO A 73 64.86 86.85 -48.88
CA PRO A 73 65.46 86.76 -47.55
C PRO A 73 64.45 86.60 -46.41
N ALA A 74 63.27 87.23 -46.51
CA ALA A 74 62.24 87.13 -45.47
C ALA A 74 61.67 85.71 -45.42
N LYS A 75 61.38 85.15 -46.60
CA LYS A 75 60.96 83.75 -46.74
C LYS A 75 62.07 82.78 -46.31
N GLY A 76 63.34 83.09 -46.61
CA GLY A 76 64.49 82.30 -46.18
C GLY A 76 64.59 82.18 -44.67
N ALA A 77 64.47 83.30 -43.94
CA ALA A 77 64.50 83.32 -42.47
C ALA A 77 63.34 82.53 -41.84
N GLU A 78 62.14 82.60 -42.44
CA GLU A 78 60.99 81.79 -42.00
C GLU A 78 61.26 80.29 -42.17
N LEU A 79 61.78 79.87 -43.33
CA LEU A 79 62.08 78.46 -43.61
C LEU A 79 63.17 77.91 -42.68
N VAL A 80 64.19 78.70 -42.31
CA VAL A 80 65.18 78.29 -41.29
C VAL A 80 64.50 78.01 -39.96
N LYS A 81 63.60 78.90 -39.51
CA LYS A 81 62.84 78.70 -38.27
C LYS A 81 61.95 77.45 -38.33
N GLN A 82 61.33 77.18 -39.48
CA GLN A 82 60.55 75.95 -39.69
C GLN A 82 61.43 74.70 -39.63
N LEU A 83 62.61 74.72 -40.27
CA LEU A 83 63.59 73.62 -40.23
C LEU A 83 64.10 73.34 -38.81
N GLU A 84 64.39 74.38 -38.03
CA GLU A 84 64.76 74.23 -36.61
C GLU A 84 63.62 73.61 -35.78
N GLY A 85 62.39 74.04 -36.02
CA GLY A 85 61.19 73.50 -35.35
C GLY A 85 60.96 72.02 -35.67
N LEU A 86 61.06 71.66 -36.96
CA LEU A 86 60.98 70.27 -37.43
C LEU A 86 62.11 69.43 -36.85
N SER A 87 63.34 69.94 -36.87
CA SER A 87 64.52 69.25 -36.32
C SER A 87 64.34 68.91 -34.84
N LYS A 88 63.97 69.90 -34.01
CA LYS A 88 63.69 69.69 -32.58
C LYS A 88 62.59 68.67 -32.36
N SER A 89 61.54 68.73 -33.16
CA SER A 89 60.38 67.84 -33.03
C SER A 89 60.71 66.40 -33.45
N ILE A 90 61.50 66.21 -34.52
CA ILE A 90 61.99 64.91 -34.98
C ILE A 90 62.87 64.27 -33.89
N ILE A 91 63.85 65.01 -33.37
CA ILE A 91 64.74 64.51 -32.30
C ILE A 91 63.94 64.12 -31.06
N LYS A 92 62.98 64.97 -30.65
CA LYS A 92 62.10 64.68 -29.51
C LYS A 92 61.31 63.39 -29.72
N GLN A 93 60.70 63.21 -30.89
CA GLN A 93 59.88 62.03 -31.18
C GLN A 93 60.72 60.75 -31.29
N ILE A 94 61.91 60.81 -31.91
CA ILE A 94 62.81 59.66 -31.98
C ILE A 94 63.29 59.24 -30.59
N ASN A 95 63.63 60.19 -29.72
CA ASN A 95 64.05 59.86 -28.36
C ASN A 95 62.89 59.27 -27.53
N LEU A 96 61.67 59.80 -27.70
CA LEU A 96 60.49 59.24 -27.06
C LEU A 96 60.22 57.82 -27.56
N TYR A 97 60.33 57.60 -28.87
CA TYR A 97 60.17 56.29 -29.48
C TYR A 97 61.20 55.30 -28.95
N ASP A 98 62.49 55.66 -28.99
CA ASP A 98 63.61 54.85 -28.53
C ASP A 98 63.51 54.47 -27.04
N SER A 99 63.04 55.39 -26.19
CA SER A 99 62.82 55.11 -24.76
C SER A 99 61.77 54.03 -24.50
N ASN A 100 60.86 53.80 -25.45
CA ASN A 100 59.80 52.79 -25.38
C ASN A 100 60.13 51.52 -26.19
N THR A 101 61.27 51.49 -26.90
CA THR A 101 61.70 50.35 -27.70
C THR A 101 62.61 49.43 -26.89
N SER A 102 62.27 48.14 -26.86
CA SER A 102 63.06 47.11 -26.17
C SER A 102 63.70 46.09 -27.13
N ASP A 103 63.24 46.01 -28.38
CA ASP A 103 63.74 45.05 -29.36
C ASP A 103 65.15 45.45 -29.86
N PRO A 104 66.18 44.57 -29.76
CA PRO A 104 67.53 44.88 -30.21
C PRO A 104 67.67 45.18 -31.71
N ALA A 105 66.89 44.50 -32.56
CA ALA A 105 66.91 44.73 -34.01
C ALA A 105 66.27 46.09 -34.35
N GLU A 106 65.21 46.45 -33.64
CA GLU A 106 64.58 47.77 -33.77
C GLU A 106 65.50 48.89 -33.27
N LYS A 107 66.18 48.69 -32.13
CA LYS A 107 67.18 49.64 -31.61
C LYS A 107 68.28 49.93 -32.62
N GLN A 108 68.80 48.89 -33.28
CA GLN A 108 69.81 49.07 -34.31
C GLN A 108 69.29 49.94 -35.47
N VAL A 109 68.05 49.74 -35.91
CA VAL A 109 67.43 50.57 -36.95
C VAL A 109 67.23 52.01 -36.46
N LEU A 110 66.83 52.22 -35.20
CA LEU A 110 66.68 53.55 -34.62
C LEU A 110 68.01 54.30 -34.49
N ASP A 111 69.08 53.60 -34.14
CA ASP A 111 70.41 54.20 -34.08
C ASP A 111 70.90 54.61 -35.48
N ASP A 112 70.60 53.81 -36.51
CA ASP A 112 70.83 54.18 -37.91
C ASP A 112 70.01 55.41 -38.33
N VAL A 113 68.75 55.51 -37.87
CA VAL A 113 67.88 56.69 -38.08
C VAL A 113 68.50 57.93 -37.42
N LYS A 114 68.87 57.86 -36.13
CA LYS A 114 69.46 58.97 -35.37
C LYS A 114 70.76 59.46 -36.03
N MET A 115 71.65 58.54 -36.37
CA MET A 115 72.93 58.87 -37.00
C MET A 115 72.72 59.52 -38.38
N SER A 116 71.84 58.95 -39.20
CA SER A 116 71.60 59.45 -40.56
C SER A 116 70.85 60.80 -40.55
N ILE A 117 69.96 61.02 -39.57
CA ILE A 117 69.32 62.33 -39.34
C ILE A 117 70.33 63.38 -38.89
N ALA A 118 71.24 63.05 -37.97
CA ALA A 118 72.28 63.97 -37.54
C ALA A 118 73.20 64.39 -38.71
N GLN A 119 73.59 63.43 -39.56
CA GLN A 119 74.35 63.70 -40.78
C GLN A 119 73.57 64.58 -41.77
N TYR A 120 72.29 64.27 -41.98
CA TYR A 120 71.39 65.06 -42.82
C TYR A 120 71.27 66.50 -42.31
N MET A 121 71.01 66.70 -41.01
CA MET A 121 70.89 68.01 -40.38
C MET A 121 72.18 68.81 -40.48
N SER A 122 73.34 68.19 -40.23
CA SER A 122 74.64 68.85 -40.36
C SER A 122 74.88 69.38 -41.78
N LYS A 123 74.56 68.59 -42.81
CA LYS A 123 74.66 69.04 -44.20
C LYS A 123 73.65 70.11 -44.55
N MET A 124 72.44 70.06 -43.99
CA MET A 124 71.46 71.11 -44.17
C MET A 124 71.88 72.45 -43.54
N THR A 125 72.53 72.44 -42.39
CA THR A 125 73.13 73.66 -41.81
C THR A 125 74.20 74.23 -42.74
N GLN A 126 75.05 73.38 -43.33
CA GLN A 126 76.05 73.82 -44.33
C GLN A 126 75.39 74.48 -45.55
N VAL A 127 74.31 73.88 -46.08
CA VAL A 127 73.53 74.46 -47.19
C VAL A 127 72.94 75.82 -46.79
N SER A 128 72.33 75.95 -45.61
CA SER A 128 71.75 77.23 -45.16
C SER A 128 72.80 78.34 -45.08
N ASN A 129 73.98 78.03 -44.54
CA ASN A 129 75.09 78.98 -44.43
C ASN A 129 75.60 79.46 -45.80
N LEU A 130 75.67 78.55 -46.79
CA LEU A 130 76.07 78.90 -48.15
C LEU A 130 75.05 79.81 -48.83
N VAL A 131 73.75 79.57 -48.62
CA VAL A 131 72.71 80.46 -49.17
C VAL A 131 72.77 81.84 -48.50
N GLU A 132 73.06 81.93 -47.20
CA GLU A 132 73.29 83.21 -46.50
C GLU A 132 74.54 83.94 -47.00
N ALA A 133 75.59 83.21 -47.35
CA ALA A 133 76.80 83.75 -47.97
C ALA A 133 76.62 84.14 -49.46
N SER A 134 75.41 84.05 -50.01
CA SER A 134 75.09 84.30 -51.43
C SER A 134 75.75 83.31 -52.41
N GLU A 135 76.15 82.13 -51.95
CA GLU A 135 76.78 81.07 -52.72
C GLU A 135 75.77 80.00 -53.16
N ALA A 136 74.68 80.43 -53.80
CA ALA A 136 73.53 79.58 -54.12
C ALA A 136 73.87 78.39 -55.04
N GLU A 137 74.82 78.54 -55.97
CA GLU A 137 75.24 77.44 -56.86
C GLU A 137 75.92 76.31 -56.08
N MET A 138 76.79 76.64 -55.11
CA MET A 138 77.43 75.64 -54.24
C MET A 138 76.43 75.00 -53.27
N ALA A 139 75.43 75.77 -52.80
CA ALA A 139 74.35 75.23 -51.99
C ALA A 139 73.52 74.19 -52.76
N ILE A 140 73.20 74.45 -54.03
CA ILE A 140 72.48 73.51 -54.92
C ILE A 140 73.33 72.27 -55.21
N ASP A 141 74.64 72.43 -55.45
CA ASP A 141 75.55 71.30 -55.65
C ASP A 141 75.56 70.37 -54.44
N ILE A 142 75.75 70.91 -53.22
CA ILE A 142 75.70 70.09 -51.99
C ILE A 142 74.34 69.42 -51.81
N MET A 143 73.24 70.11 -52.15
CA MET A 143 71.90 69.52 -52.10
C MET A 143 71.78 68.29 -53.03
N GLN A 144 72.36 68.35 -54.23
CA GLN A 144 72.30 67.25 -55.20
C GLN A 144 73.30 66.13 -54.89
N THR A 145 74.55 66.48 -54.58
CA THR A 145 75.65 65.51 -54.47
C THR A 145 75.79 64.90 -53.07
N GLN A 146 75.33 65.57 -52.02
CA GLN A 146 75.48 65.11 -50.64
C GLN A 146 74.14 64.91 -49.93
N VAL A 147 73.21 65.87 -50.00
CA VAL A 147 71.90 65.77 -49.32
C VAL A 147 70.99 64.75 -50.02
N GLY A 148 70.95 64.72 -51.35
CA GLY A 148 70.19 63.75 -52.13
C GLY A 148 70.48 62.28 -51.75
N PRO A 149 71.74 61.84 -51.76
CA PRO A 149 72.12 60.49 -51.31
C PRO A 149 71.79 60.22 -49.82
N LEU A 150 71.99 61.20 -48.94
CA LEU A 150 71.58 61.08 -47.54
C LEU A 150 70.06 60.93 -47.38
N HIS A 151 69.28 61.64 -48.20
CA HIS A 151 67.83 61.51 -48.23
C HIS A 151 67.38 60.13 -48.68
N GLN A 152 67.95 59.62 -49.77
CA GLN A 152 67.67 58.26 -50.24
C GLN A 152 68.02 57.21 -49.18
N LYS A 153 69.19 57.34 -48.54
CA LYS A 153 69.60 56.44 -47.44
C LYS A 153 68.60 56.50 -46.28
N LEU A 154 68.26 57.71 -45.82
CA LEU A 154 67.38 57.90 -44.67
C LEU A 154 65.94 57.45 -44.96
N SER A 155 65.42 57.72 -46.16
CA SER A 155 64.15 57.17 -46.63
C SER A 155 64.17 55.63 -46.61
N GLY A 156 65.25 55.01 -47.08
CA GLY A 156 65.42 53.55 -47.02
C GLY A 156 65.49 52.98 -45.59
N ILE A 157 66.05 53.72 -44.62
CA ILE A 157 66.04 53.31 -43.21
C ILE A 157 64.62 53.44 -42.63
N PHE A 158 63.91 54.52 -42.92
CA PHE A 158 62.51 54.67 -42.51
C PHE A 158 61.60 53.61 -43.12
N ASP A 159 61.83 53.22 -44.38
CA ASP A 159 61.11 52.12 -45.02
C ASP A 159 61.37 50.78 -44.31
N LYS A 160 62.61 50.54 -43.85
CA LYS A 160 62.94 49.36 -43.02
C LYS A 160 62.22 49.41 -41.68
N LEU A 161 62.22 50.56 -40.99
CA LEU A 161 61.53 50.74 -39.70
C LEU A 161 60.02 50.53 -39.85
N MET A 162 59.41 51.13 -40.87
CA MET A 162 57.98 50.95 -41.16
C MET A 162 57.66 49.50 -41.47
N LYS A 163 58.44 48.83 -42.33
CA LYS A 163 58.26 47.40 -42.63
C LYS A 163 58.36 46.52 -41.38
N PHE A 164 59.32 46.82 -40.50
CA PHE A 164 59.48 46.09 -39.23
C PHE A 164 58.22 46.22 -38.37
N LYS A 165 57.69 47.44 -38.21
CA LYS A 165 56.49 47.70 -37.39
C LYS A 165 55.19 47.23 -38.00
N THR A 166 55.04 47.32 -39.31
CA THR A 166 53.86 46.74 -39.98
C THR A 166 53.89 45.22 -39.90
N ALA A 167 55.04 44.58 -40.05
CA ALA A 167 55.17 43.13 -39.90
C ALA A 167 54.87 42.67 -38.46
N GLU A 168 55.32 43.43 -37.44
CA GLU A 168 54.99 43.17 -36.04
C GLU A 168 53.48 43.29 -35.78
N ALA A 169 52.82 44.32 -36.34
CA ALA A 169 51.37 44.50 -36.25
C ALA A 169 50.58 43.38 -36.94
N GLU A 170 51.02 42.97 -38.14
CA GLU A 170 50.43 41.85 -38.87
C GLU A 170 50.59 40.53 -38.11
N ALA A 171 51.78 40.23 -37.59
CA ALA A 171 52.03 39.03 -36.79
C ALA A 171 51.19 39.01 -35.50
N ALA A 172 51.06 40.15 -34.81
CA ALA A 172 50.20 40.25 -33.63
C ALA A 172 48.72 40.03 -33.97
N SER A 173 48.25 40.60 -35.08
CA SER A 173 46.89 40.40 -35.59
C SER A 173 46.62 38.94 -35.97
N GLU A 174 47.56 38.30 -36.66
CA GLU A 174 47.44 36.89 -37.07
C GLU A 174 47.44 35.96 -35.85
N SER A 175 48.33 36.19 -34.88
CA SER A 175 48.36 35.46 -33.61
C SER A 175 47.02 35.59 -32.85
N SER A 176 46.43 36.79 -32.84
CA SER A 176 45.11 37.02 -32.24
C SER A 176 44.01 36.23 -32.96
N ALA A 177 44.00 36.22 -34.29
CA ALA A 177 43.06 35.47 -35.10
C ALA A 177 43.19 33.95 -34.89
N GLN A 178 44.42 33.45 -34.78
CA GLN A 178 44.69 32.04 -34.46
C GLN A 178 44.22 31.69 -33.05
N ALA A 179 44.50 32.52 -32.05
CA ALA A 179 44.03 32.34 -30.68
C ALA A 179 42.50 32.34 -30.58
N TYR A 180 41.82 33.20 -31.35
CA TYR A 180 40.36 33.22 -31.47
C TYR A 180 39.83 31.90 -32.07
N ARG A 181 40.36 31.47 -33.23
CA ARG A 181 39.95 30.22 -33.87
C ARG A 181 40.18 29.00 -32.98
N ALA A 182 41.34 28.94 -32.32
CA ALA A 182 41.66 27.89 -31.36
C ALA A 182 40.64 27.88 -30.20
N THR A 183 40.35 29.05 -29.61
CA THR A 183 39.34 29.20 -28.56
C THR A 183 37.96 28.70 -28.99
N VAL A 184 37.49 29.13 -30.16
CA VAL A 184 36.18 28.71 -30.70
C VAL A 184 36.16 27.20 -30.94
N SER A 185 37.21 26.65 -31.56
CA SER A 185 37.30 25.20 -31.83
C SER A 185 37.28 24.36 -30.55
N VAL A 186 38.06 24.75 -29.52
CA VAL A 186 38.07 24.08 -28.21
C VAL A 186 36.70 24.18 -27.54
N THR A 187 36.07 25.35 -27.57
CA THR A 187 34.73 25.55 -26.98
C THR A 187 33.69 24.66 -27.66
N ILE A 188 33.71 24.56 -28.99
CA ILE A 188 32.80 23.68 -29.76
C ILE A 188 33.06 22.21 -29.42
N VAL A 189 34.32 21.76 -29.41
CA VAL A 189 34.67 20.37 -29.09
C VAL A 189 34.21 20.00 -27.67
N VAL A 190 34.47 20.86 -26.68
CA VAL A 190 34.03 20.66 -25.30
C VAL A 190 32.50 20.62 -25.20
N ALA A 191 31.80 21.51 -25.92
CA ALA A 191 30.34 21.52 -25.97
C ALA A 191 29.77 20.23 -26.58
N LEU A 192 30.35 19.75 -27.69
CA LEU A 192 29.94 18.50 -28.35
C LEU A 192 30.19 17.27 -27.47
N ILE A 193 31.35 17.20 -26.80
CA ILE A 193 31.64 16.13 -25.84
C ILE A 193 30.65 16.18 -24.67
N GLY A 194 30.38 17.37 -24.13
CA GLY A 194 29.39 17.55 -23.06
C GLY A 194 27.99 17.08 -23.48
N LEU A 195 27.55 17.46 -24.68
CA LEU A 195 26.27 17.05 -25.24
C LEU A 195 26.19 15.53 -25.47
N ALA A 196 27.25 14.93 -26.00
CA ALA A 196 27.33 13.48 -26.19
C ALA A 196 27.28 12.73 -24.84
N LEU A 197 27.99 13.21 -23.81
CA LEU A 197 27.97 12.61 -22.47
C LEU A 197 26.59 12.73 -21.81
N ILE A 198 25.95 13.90 -21.88
CA ILE A 198 24.59 14.10 -21.37
C ILE A 198 23.60 13.21 -22.12
N GLY A 199 23.69 13.15 -23.45
CA GLY A 199 22.83 12.32 -24.29
C GLY A 199 22.98 10.82 -23.98
N LEU A 200 24.22 10.33 -23.87
CA LEU A 200 24.50 8.95 -23.52
C LEU A 200 23.97 8.61 -22.11
N LEU A 201 24.25 9.46 -21.13
CA LEU A 201 23.77 9.27 -19.76
C LEU A 201 22.23 9.32 -19.72
N GLY A 202 21.61 10.23 -20.47
CA GLY A 202 20.17 10.36 -20.63
C GLY A 202 19.53 9.09 -21.19
N LEU A 203 20.12 8.49 -22.23
CA LEU A 203 19.67 7.23 -22.81
C LEU A 203 19.79 6.05 -21.81
N VAL A 204 20.91 5.97 -21.08
CA VAL A 204 21.13 4.92 -20.08
C VAL A 204 20.15 5.05 -18.92
N VAL A 205 20.04 6.24 -18.33
CA VAL A 205 19.14 6.53 -17.21
C VAL A 205 17.69 6.35 -17.64
N GLY A 206 17.30 6.90 -18.79
CA GLY A 206 15.95 6.79 -19.35
C GLY A 206 15.55 5.33 -19.58
N ARG A 207 16.42 4.52 -20.20
CA ARG A 207 16.16 3.08 -20.36
C ARG A 207 16.11 2.33 -19.03
N SER A 208 16.93 2.72 -18.05
CA SER A 208 16.96 2.09 -16.73
C SER A 208 15.71 2.38 -15.88
N ILE A 209 14.93 3.41 -16.22
CA ILE A 209 13.71 3.81 -15.51
C ILE A 209 12.46 3.39 -16.29
N ALA A 210 12.39 3.73 -17.57
CA ALA A 210 11.20 3.52 -18.39
C ALA A 210 10.90 2.03 -18.61
N ARG A 211 11.92 1.19 -18.85
CA ARG A 211 11.70 -0.25 -19.09
C ARG A 211 11.13 -0.97 -17.85
N PRO A 212 11.71 -0.84 -16.63
CA PRO A 212 11.12 -1.45 -15.44
C PRO A 212 9.72 -0.91 -15.11
N LEU A 213 9.48 0.40 -15.31
CA LEU A 213 8.16 0.98 -15.08
C LEU A 213 7.09 0.41 -16.03
N LEU A 214 7.41 0.30 -17.32
CA LEU A 214 6.52 -0.32 -18.31
C LEU A 214 6.26 -1.79 -17.99
N ALA A 215 7.30 -2.54 -17.62
CA ALA A 215 7.16 -3.95 -17.23
C ALA A 215 6.27 -4.11 -15.98
N MET A 216 6.47 -3.25 -14.97
CA MET A 216 5.63 -3.21 -13.77
C MET A 216 4.18 -2.88 -14.13
N GLN A 217 3.94 -1.84 -14.94
CA GLN A 217 2.60 -1.45 -15.37
C GLN A 217 1.90 -2.60 -16.10
N GLN A 218 2.57 -3.24 -17.05
CA GLN A 218 2.01 -4.37 -17.81
C GLN A 218 1.70 -5.57 -16.91
N ALA A 219 2.58 -5.89 -15.97
CA ALA A 219 2.37 -7.01 -15.05
C ALA A 219 1.21 -6.75 -14.08
N ILE A 220 1.08 -5.53 -13.55
CA ILE A 220 -0.06 -5.14 -12.70
C ILE A 220 -1.36 -5.16 -13.52
N ALA A 221 -1.35 -4.62 -14.73
CA ALA A 221 -2.52 -4.61 -15.62
C ALA A 221 -3.00 -6.03 -15.95
N ARG A 222 -2.09 -6.93 -16.31
CA ARG A 222 -2.42 -8.36 -16.53
C ARG A 222 -3.00 -9.02 -15.30
N THR A 223 -2.41 -8.78 -14.13
CA THR A 223 -2.93 -9.34 -12.87
C THR A 223 -4.34 -8.83 -12.57
N ALA A 224 -4.64 -7.57 -12.89
CA ALA A 224 -5.97 -7.00 -12.72
C ALA A 224 -7.00 -7.54 -13.73
N GLU A 225 -6.59 -7.80 -14.98
CA GLU A 225 -7.46 -8.32 -16.04
C GLU A 225 -7.73 -9.82 -15.90
N GLU A 226 -6.69 -10.61 -15.65
CA GLU A 226 -6.76 -12.07 -15.58
C GLU A 226 -7.18 -12.57 -14.18
N LEU A 227 -7.09 -11.72 -13.14
CA LEU A 227 -7.29 -12.08 -11.73
C LEU A 227 -6.42 -13.27 -11.28
N ASP A 228 -5.30 -13.51 -11.97
CA ASP A 228 -4.35 -14.57 -11.63
C ASP A 228 -3.27 -14.05 -10.67
N PHE A 229 -3.43 -14.34 -9.39
CA PHE A 229 -2.50 -13.95 -8.34
C PHE A 229 -1.36 -14.95 -8.10
N ARG A 230 -1.26 -16.04 -8.89
CA ARG A 230 -0.31 -17.14 -8.62
C ARG A 230 1.14 -16.75 -8.88
N ASN A 231 1.38 -15.88 -9.85
CA ASN A 231 2.73 -15.52 -10.28
C ASN A 231 3.20 -14.22 -9.59
N SER A 232 4.39 -14.26 -9.00
CA SER A 232 5.06 -13.05 -8.52
C SER A 232 5.74 -12.31 -9.67
N ILE A 233 5.78 -10.98 -9.61
CA ILE A 233 6.52 -10.16 -10.58
C ILE A 233 8.02 -10.15 -10.20
N PRO A 234 8.95 -10.45 -11.12
CA PRO A 234 10.38 -10.47 -10.82
C PRO A 234 10.89 -9.06 -10.43
N VAL A 235 11.61 -8.99 -9.30
CA VAL A 235 12.19 -7.75 -8.77
C VAL A 235 13.65 -7.65 -9.21
N ASN A 236 13.90 -7.00 -10.35
CA ASN A 236 15.23 -6.85 -10.93
C ASN A 236 15.92 -5.51 -10.59
N SER A 237 15.30 -4.69 -9.73
CA SER A 237 15.82 -3.37 -9.34
C SER A 237 15.86 -3.21 -7.83
N ARG A 238 16.80 -2.40 -7.34
CA ARG A 238 16.90 -1.98 -5.93
C ARG A 238 16.51 -0.51 -5.72
N ASP A 239 15.95 0.12 -6.74
CA ASP A 239 15.42 1.48 -6.66
C ASP A 239 13.94 1.48 -6.26
N GLU A 240 13.29 2.64 -6.33
CA GLU A 240 11.91 2.83 -5.95
C GLU A 240 10.95 1.86 -6.66
N VAL A 241 11.21 1.54 -7.94
CA VAL A 241 10.40 0.57 -8.70
C VAL A 241 10.52 -0.83 -8.11
N GLY A 242 11.73 -1.24 -7.74
CA GLY A 242 11.98 -2.53 -7.10
C GLY A 242 11.22 -2.66 -5.78
N ARG A 243 11.29 -1.64 -4.93
CA ARG A 243 10.58 -1.62 -3.64
C ARG A 243 9.06 -1.63 -3.82
N THR A 244 8.54 -0.94 -4.84
CA THR A 244 7.10 -1.00 -5.18
C THR A 244 6.69 -2.39 -5.62
N LEU A 245 7.50 -3.07 -6.43
CA LEU A 245 7.24 -4.46 -6.85
C LEU A 245 7.31 -5.45 -5.67
N GLU A 246 8.24 -5.27 -4.73
CA GLU A 246 8.28 -6.07 -3.49
C GLU A 246 6.99 -5.92 -2.68
N ALA A 247 6.55 -4.67 -2.46
CA ALA A 247 5.31 -4.39 -1.74
C ALA A 247 4.08 -4.96 -2.48
N TYR A 248 4.07 -4.90 -3.81
CA TYR A 248 3.01 -5.50 -4.64
C TYR A 248 2.99 -7.03 -4.51
N ASN A 249 4.13 -7.70 -4.58
CA ASN A 249 4.22 -9.16 -4.39
C ASN A 249 3.78 -9.59 -2.99
N ALA A 250 4.09 -8.79 -1.96
CA ALA A 250 3.60 -9.03 -0.61
C ALA A 250 2.07 -8.90 -0.51
N LEU A 251 1.47 -7.93 -1.23
CA LEU A 251 0.03 -7.81 -1.36
C LEU A 251 -0.61 -9.02 -2.06
N LEU A 252 -0.03 -9.49 -3.17
CA LEU A 252 -0.49 -10.70 -3.87
C LEU A 252 -0.46 -11.92 -2.96
N THR A 253 0.59 -12.06 -2.15
CA THR A 253 0.69 -13.16 -1.17
C THR A 253 -0.43 -13.10 -0.13
N LYS A 254 -0.74 -11.92 0.39
CA LYS A 254 -1.86 -11.74 1.33
C LYS A 254 -3.21 -12.08 0.68
N LEU A 255 -3.44 -11.64 -0.56
CA LEU A 255 -4.67 -11.95 -1.29
C LEU A 255 -4.84 -13.46 -1.50
N ARG A 256 -3.77 -14.19 -1.88
CA ARG A 256 -3.80 -15.65 -2.02
C ARG A 256 -4.18 -16.35 -0.72
N ASN A 257 -3.60 -15.92 0.40
CA ASN A 257 -3.92 -16.50 1.71
C ASN A 257 -5.39 -16.24 2.07
N SER A 258 -5.91 -15.03 1.84
CA SER A 258 -7.31 -14.72 2.06
C SER A 258 -8.25 -15.57 1.19
N PHE A 259 -7.92 -15.80 -0.09
CA PHE A 259 -8.72 -16.72 -0.93
C PHE A 259 -8.65 -18.18 -0.46
N ALA A 260 -7.50 -18.64 0.01
CA ALA A 260 -7.37 -19.99 0.57
C ALA A 260 -8.22 -20.16 1.85
N GLU A 261 -8.24 -19.15 2.72
CA GLU A 261 -9.11 -19.13 3.91
C GLU A 261 -10.59 -19.14 3.53
N ILE A 262 -11.00 -18.34 2.52
CA ILE A 262 -12.37 -18.35 2.00
C ILE A 262 -12.74 -19.73 1.47
N GLN A 263 -11.87 -20.35 0.66
CA GLN A 263 -12.11 -21.68 0.11
C GLN A 263 -12.27 -22.74 1.21
N GLN A 264 -11.45 -22.65 2.27
CA GLN A 264 -11.58 -23.53 3.43
C GLN A 264 -12.89 -23.30 4.18
N ALA A 265 -13.31 -22.04 4.36
CA ALA A 265 -14.57 -21.68 5.01
C ALA A 265 -15.78 -22.19 4.21
N THR A 266 -15.77 -22.03 2.88
CA THR A 266 -16.81 -22.57 1.98
C THR A 266 -16.86 -24.10 2.06
N GLY A 267 -15.72 -24.78 2.10
CA GLY A 267 -15.67 -26.23 2.29
C GLY A 267 -16.29 -26.69 3.61
N ARG A 268 -16.01 -26.00 4.72
CA ARG A 268 -16.66 -26.27 6.01
C ARG A 268 -18.17 -26.02 5.96
N MET A 269 -18.59 -24.94 5.31
CA MET A 269 -20.01 -24.61 5.15
C MET A 269 -20.75 -25.69 4.35
N GLN A 270 -20.13 -26.26 3.32
CA GLN A 270 -20.71 -27.36 2.55
C GLN A 270 -20.93 -28.61 3.41
N VAL A 271 -19.97 -28.95 4.28
CA VAL A 271 -20.11 -30.08 5.23
C VAL A 271 -21.27 -29.84 6.20
N VAL A 272 -21.33 -28.66 6.83
CA VAL A 272 -22.42 -28.32 7.77
C VAL A 272 -23.78 -28.35 7.09
N THR A 273 -23.86 -27.86 5.85
CA THR A 273 -25.12 -27.90 5.08
C THR A 273 -25.56 -29.34 4.81
N SER A 274 -24.62 -30.23 4.47
CA SER A 274 -24.92 -31.65 4.23
C SER A 274 -25.35 -32.38 5.52
N GLU A 275 -24.73 -32.08 6.66
CA GLU A 275 -25.15 -32.62 7.97
C GLU A 275 -26.55 -32.12 8.37
N ALA A 276 -26.86 -30.85 8.08
CA ALA A 276 -28.18 -30.28 8.32
C ALA A 276 -29.26 -30.93 7.45
N GLU A 277 -28.96 -31.20 6.18
CA GLU A 277 -29.86 -31.94 5.26
C GLU A 277 -30.13 -33.37 5.76
N ALA A 278 -29.08 -34.10 6.16
CA ALA A 278 -29.23 -35.43 6.73
C ALA A 278 -30.06 -35.42 8.03
N SER A 279 -29.83 -34.44 8.90
CA SER A 279 -30.60 -34.26 10.13
C SER A 279 -32.08 -33.94 9.84
N ALA A 280 -32.35 -33.11 8.83
CA ALA A 280 -33.71 -32.79 8.41
C ALA A 280 -34.45 -34.04 7.89
N HIS A 281 -33.78 -34.88 7.11
CA HIS A 281 -34.34 -36.17 6.67
C HIS A 281 -34.66 -37.09 7.85
N GLN A 282 -33.73 -37.23 8.80
CA GLN A 282 -33.96 -38.04 10.00
C GLN A 282 -35.13 -37.50 10.84
N ILE A 283 -35.26 -36.19 10.98
CA ILE A 283 -36.39 -35.56 11.68
C ILE A 283 -37.70 -35.86 10.95
N ALA A 284 -37.74 -35.82 9.62
CA ALA A 284 -38.92 -36.15 8.84
C ALA A 284 -39.35 -37.62 9.05
N ASP A 285 -38.39 -38.56 9.00
CA ASP A 285 -38.65 -39.99 9.24
C ASP A 285 -39.14 -40.27 10.67
N ASN A 286 -38.51 -39.63 11.65
CA ASN A 286 -38.96 -39.70 13.05
C ASN A 286 -40.37 -39.11 13.21
N SER A 287 -40.69 -38.03 12.51
CA SER A 287 -42.02 -37.41 12.55
C SER A 287 -43.08 -38.33 11.96
N ASN A 288 -42.77 -39.03 10.86
CA ASN A 288 -43.65 -40.05 10.29
C ASN A 288 -43.88 -41.22 11.26
N THR A 289 -42.81 -41.70 11.91
CA THR A 289 -42.88 -42.78 12.91
C THR A 289 -43.71 -42.35 14.13
N GLN A 290 -43.49 -41.14 14.63
CA GLN A 290 -44.24 -40.55 15.74
C GLN A 290 -45.73 -40.37 15.36
N SER A 291 -46.02 -39.96 14.13
CA SER A 291 -47.39 -39.85 13.64
C SER A 291 -48.08 -41.22 13.62
N ALA A 292 -47.43 -42.26 13.12
CA ALA A 292 -47.96 -43.63 13.14
C ALA A 292 -48.17 -44.15 14.57
N ALA A 293 -47.23 -43.89 15.48
CA ALA A 293 -47.37 -44.26 16.90
C ALA A 293 -48.54 -43.54 17.57
N SER A 294 -48.72 -42.24 17.30
CA SER A 294 -49.88 -41.47 17.79
C SER A 294 -51.20 -42.01 17.25
N SER A 295 -51.27 -42.39 15.98
CA SER A 295 -52.46 -43.06 15.41
C SER A 295 -52.73 -44.41 16.08
N GLY A 296 -51.69 -45.22 16.33
CA GLY A 296 -51.83 -46.49 17.06
C GLY A 296 -52.31 -46.28 18.50
N MET A 297 -51.80 -45.25 19.18
CA MET A 297 -52.26 -44.88 20.52
C MET A 297 -53.71 -44.42 20.52
N ALA A 298 -54.15 -43.65 19.52
CA ALA A 298 -55.55 -43.26 19.38
C ALA A 298 -56.47 -44.48 19.25
N ALA A 299 -56.09 -45.47 18.41
CA ALA A 299 -56.82 -46.72 18.29
C ALA A 299 -56.87 -47.52 19.61
N ALA A 300 -55.74 -47.58 20.34
CA ALA A 300 -55.71 -48.23 21.65
C ALA A 300 -56.59 -47.51 22.69
N ILE A 301 -56.68 -46.17 22.64
CA ILE A 301 -57.58 -45.39 23.48
C ILE A 301 -59.05 -45.67 23.13
N GLU A 302 -59.38 -45.81 21.85
CA GLU A 302 -60.73 -46.23 21.42
C GLU A 302 -61.08 -47.61 21.99
N GLU A 303 -60.18 -48.59 21.87
CA GLU A 303 -60.37 -49.94 22.42
C GLU A 303 -60.48 -49.96 23.95
N LEU A 304 -59.67 -49.14 24.64
CA LEU A 304 -59.77 -48.95 26.09
C LEU A 304 -61.10 -48.32 26.49
N THR A 305 -61.59 -47.34 25.72
CA THR A 305 -62.89 -46.70 25.98
C THR A 305 -64.02 -47.71 25.86
N VAL A 306 -63.99 -48.57 24.84
CA VAL A 306 -64.94 -49.69 24.70
C VAL A 306 -64.83 -50.64 25.89
N SER A 307 -63.61 -51.05 26.26
CA SER A 307 -63.38 -51.97 27.37
C SER A 307 -63.88 -51.40 28.71
N ILE A 308 -63.63 -50.11 28.97
CA ILE A 308 -64.14 -49.41 30.16
C ILE A 308 -65.67 -49.39 30.16
N SER A 309 -66.31 -49.17 29.01
CA SER A 309 -67.77 -49.24 28.89
C SER A 309 -68.30 -50.64 29.20
N VAL A 310 -67.62 -51.70 28.75
CA VAL A 310 -67.99 -53.09 29.05
C VAL A 310 -67.83 -53.38 30.55
N VAL A 311 -66.71 -52.97 31.16
CA VAL A 311 -66.47 -53.14 32.60
C VAL A 311 -67.51 -52.38 33.42
N ALA A 312 -67.86 -51.15 33.03
CA ALA A 312 -68.92 -50.39 33.69
C ALA A 312 -70.27 -51.10 33.61
N HIS A 313 -70.62 -51.64 32.45
CA HIS A 313 -71.84 -52.42 32.26
C HIS A 313 -71.86 -53.69 33.13
N GLN A 314 -70.75 -54.44 33.16
CA GLN A 314 -70.61 -55.63 34.02
C GLN A 314 -70.70 -55.30 35.51
N ALA A 315 -70.14 -54.16 35.93
CA ALA A 315 -70.25 -53.70 37.32
C ALA A 315 -71.70 -53.35 37.68
N GLU A 316 -72.45 -52.75 36.76
CA GLU A 316 -73.87 -52.46 36.93
C GLU A 316 -74.71 -53.73 37.02
N GLU A 317 -74.49 -54.71 36.13
CA GLU A 317 -75.12 -56.04 36.22
C GLU A 317 -74.79 -56.75 37.53
N ALA A 318 -73.52 -56.74 37.96
CA ALA A 318 -73.10 -57.34 39.22
C ALA A 318 -73.77 -56.66 40.44
N SER A 319 -73.94 -55.34 40.40
CA SER A 319 -74.68 -54.58 41.41
C SER A 319 -76.15 -55.01 41.46
N GLN A 320 -76.81 -55.12 40.30
CA GLN A 320 -78.19 -55.60 40.19
C GLN A 320 -78.33 -57.03 40.73
N HIS A 321 -77.44 -57.95 40.34
CA HIS A 321 -77.43 -59.33 40.85
C HIS A 321 -77.20 -59.39 42.36
N THR A 322 -76.35 -58.53 42.90
CA THR A 322 -76.12 -58.42 44.35
C THR A 322 -77.37 -57.91 45.07
N GLN A 323 -78.10 -56.96 44.49
CA GLN A 323 -79.36 -56.45 45.03
C GLN A 323 -80.43 -57.54 45.06
N VAL A 324 -80.59 -58.29 43.95
CA VAL A 324 -81.50 -59.46 43.90
C VAL A 324 -81.11 -60.52 44.94
N SER A 325 -79.82 -60.80 45.08
CA SER A 325 -79.32 -61.76 46.08
C SER A 325 -79.61 -61.30 47.52
N ARG A 326 -79.48 -60.00 47.79
CA ARG A 326 -79.85 -59.40 49.08
C ARG A 326 -81.34 -59.57 49.38
N ASP A 327 -82.20 -59.30 48.40
CA ASP A 327 -83.65 -59.46 48.56
C ASP A 327 -84.04 -60.93 48.79
N ASN A 328 -83.39 -61.86 48.09
CA ASN A 328 -83.55 -63.30 48.31
C ASN A 328 -83.12 -63.71 49.72
N ALA A 329 -81.98 -63.22 50.19
CA ALA A 329 -81.49 -63.49 51.54
C ALA A 329 -82.44 -62.93 52.62
N ALA A 330 -82.98 -61.73 52.41
CA ALA A 330 -83.97 -61.12 53.31
C ALA A 330 -85.26 -61.96 53.39
N ARG A 331 -85.79 -62.41 52.24
CA ARG A 331 -86.93 -63.35 52.20
C ARG A 331 -86.61 -64.68 52.86
N GLY A 332 -85.40 -65.21 52.65
CA GLY A 332 -84.94 -66.43 53.32
C GLY A 332 -84.90 -66.28 54.85
N ALA A 333 -84.45 -65.13 55.36
CA ALA A 333 -84.45 -64.83 56.79
C ALA A 333 -85.88 -64.78 57.36
N GLU A 334 -86.85 -64.22 56.64
CA GLU A 334 -88.27 -64.22 57.03
C GLU A 334 -88.83 -65.64 57.15
N VAL A 335 -88.53 -66.51 56.18
CA VAL A 335 -88.93 -67.93 56.22
C VAL A 335 -88.30 -68.66 57.40
N ILE A 336 -87.02 -68.41 57.71
CA ILE A 336 -86.36 -68.98 58.89
C ILE A 336 -87.04 -68.51 60.17
N LEU A 337 -87.34 -67.22 60.31
CA LEU A 337 -88.06 -66.68 61.47
C LEU A 337 -89.45 -67.30 61.62
N ALA A 338 -90.19 -67.48 60.52
CA ALA A 338 -91.47 -68.19 60.53
C ALA A 338 -91.31 -69.64 60.98
N THR A 339 -90.26 -70.33 60.52
CA THR A 339 -89.94 -71.71 60.91
C THR A 339 -89.60 -71.81 62.40
N VAL A 340 -88.80 -70.90 62.94
CA VAL A 340 -88.47 -70.84 64.38
C VAL A 340 -89.73 -70.63 65.22
N ASN A 341 -90.63 -69.72 64.82
CA ASN A 341 -91.92 -69.54 65.49
C ASN A 341 -92.75 -70.82 65.45
N GLY A 342 -92.82 -71.50 64.29
CA GLY A 342 -93.50 -72.78 64.15
C GLY A 342 -92.94 -73.86 65.09
N ILE A 343 -91.61 -73.96 65.21
CA ILE A 343 -90.95 -74.87 66.15
C ILE A 343 -91.29 -74.54 67.61
N GLN A 344 -91.35 -73.25 67.98
CA GLN A 344 -91.76 -72.83 69.32
C GLN A 344 -93.23 -73.20 69.61
N THR A 345 -94.13 -73.04 68.64
CA THR A 345 -95.52 -73.48 68.74
C THR A 345 -95.60 -74.98 68.97
N ILE A 346 -94.87 -75.78 68.16
CA ILE A 346 -94.79 -77.25 68.30
C ILE A 346 -94.25 -77.63 69.68
N SER A 347 -93.16 -76.99 70.13
CA SER A 347 -92.60 -77.24 71.46
C SER A 347 -93.61 -76.94 72.58
N GLY A 348 -94.45 -75.93 72.41
CA GLY A 348 -95.54 -75.62 73.34
C GLY A 348 -96.61 -76.71 73.36
N THR A 349 -97.04 -77.17 72.18
CA THR A 349 -98.06 -78.24 72.08
C THR A 349 -97.55 -79.57 72.62
N VAL A 350 -96.27 -79.90 72.41
CA VAL A 350 -95.64 -81.10 73.00
C VAL A 350 -95.61 -81.02 74.53
N ARG A 351 -95.38 -79.83 75.10
CA ARG A 351 -95.40 -79.63 76.55
C ARG A 351 -96.81 -79.79 77.14
N GLU A 352 -97.82 -79.23 76.47
CA GLU A 352 -99.23 -79.42 76.85
C GLU A 352 -99.65 -80.89 76.75
N ALA A 353 -99.22 -81.59 75.69
CA ALA A 353 -99.49 -83.02 75.53
C ALA A 353 -98.86 -83.85 76.67
N ALA A 354 -97.64 -83.51 77.09
CA ALA A 354 -96.98 -84.16 78.23
C ALA A 354 -97.75 -83.94 79.54
N GLU A 355 -98.25 -82.72 79.79
CA GLU A 355 -99.11 -82.42 80.96
C GLU A 355 -100.40 -83.23 80.94
N ARG A 356 -101.05 -83.39 79.78
CA ARG A 356 -102.26 -84.24 79.65
C ARG A 356 -101.96 -85.72 79.89
N ILE A 357 -100.81 -86.23 79.43
CA ILE A 357 -100.39 -87.61 79.69
C ILE A 357 -100.16 -87.82 81.20
N ASP A 358 -99.57 -86.85 81.89
CA ASP A 358 -99.34 -86.93 83.34
C ASP A 358 -100.66 -86.86 84.14
N ALA A 359 -101.62 -86.05 83.68
CA ALA A 359 -102.98 -86.05 84.22
C ALA A 359 -103.68 -87.41 84.03
N LEU A 360 -103.58 -88.00 82.83
CA LEU A 360 -104.13 -89.33 82.55
C LEU A 360 -103.52 -90.43 83.42
N ARG A 361 -102.22 -90.31 83.76
CA ARG A 361 -101.54 -91.21 84.70
C ARG A 361 -102.18 -91.14 86.08
N ASN A 362 -102.43 -89.94 86.60
CA ASN A 362 -103.07 -89.75 87.91
C ASN A 362 -104.51 -90.31 87.94
N ASP A 363 -105.27 -90.14 86.85
CA ASP A 363 -106.60 -90.73 86.72
C ASP A 363 -106.55 -92.26 86.70
N SER A 364 -105.55 -92.84 86.01
CA SER A 364 -105.34 -94.30 85.96
C SER A 364 -104.97 -94.89 87.33
N ASP A 365 -104.14 -94.21 88.11
CA ASP A 365 -103.80 -94.60 89.49
C ASP A 365 -105.04 -94.55 90.40
N SER A 366 -105.90 -93.53 90.23
CA SER A 366 -107.19 -93.44 90.94
C SER A 366 -108.12 -94.59 90.58
N ILE A 367 -108.23 -94.97 89.30
CA ILE A 367 -109.02 -96.14 88.86
C ILE A 367 -108.45 -97.43 89.47
N SER A 368 -107.12 -97.59 89.52
CA SER A 368 -106.49 -98.78 90.13
C SER A 368 -106.77 -98.88 91.63
N SER A 369 -106.85 -97.75 92.33
CA SER A 369 -107.27 -97.70 93.74
C SER A 369 -108.72 -98.16 93.92
N VAL A 370 -109.64 -97.65 93.08
CA VAL A 370 -111.06 -98.07 93.09
C VAL A 370 -111.20 -99.57 92.78
N ALA A 371 -110.44 -100.09 91.82
CA ALA A 371 -110.45 -101.52 91.48
C ALA A 371 -109.99 -102.42 92.65
N ASN A 372 -109.02 -101.97 93.44
CA ASN A 372 -108.58 -102.70 94.64
C ASN A 372 -109.66 -102.71 95.73
N ILE A 373 -110.38 -101.60 95.93
CA ILE A 373 -111.52 -101.55 96.87
C ILE A 373 -112.64 -102.50 96.42
N ILE A 374 -112.95 -102.55 95.11
CA ILE A 374 -113.94 -103.49 94.57
C ILE A 374 -113.52 -104.95 94.84
N ARG A 375 -112.22 -105.26 94.73
CA ARG A 375 -111.67 -106.58 95.03
C ARG A 375 -111.80 -106.94 96.51
N GLU A 376 -111.53 -106.00 97.42
CA GLU A 376 -111.76 -106.19 98.86
C GLU A 376 -113.24 -106.44 99.19
N ILE A 377 -114.16 -105.69 98.56
CA ILE A 377 -115.60 -105.89 98.74
C ILE A 377 -116.03 -107.28 98.22
N ALA A 378 -115.50 -107.71 97.07
CA ALA A 378 -115.79 -109.02 96.51
C ALA A 378 -115.32 -110.16 97.43
N ASP A 379 -114.11 -110.05 98.01
CA ASP A 379 -113.58 -111.02 98.96
C ASP A 379 -114.38 -111.05 100.27
N GLN A 380 -114.81 -109.89 100.78
CA GLN A 380 -115.73 -109.80 101.92
C GLN A 380 -117.09 -110.45 101.64
N THR A 381 -117.62 -110.25 100.44
CA THR A 381 -118.92 -110.79 100.02
C THR A 381 -118.86 -112.31 99.89
N ASN A 382 -117.75 -112.84 99.37
CA ASN A 382 -117.49 -114.28 99.29
C ASN A 382 -117.43 -114.92 100.69
N LEU A 383 -116.82 -114.24 101.65
CA LEU A 383 -116.72 -114.69 103.05
C LEU A 383 -118.06 -114.66 103.79
N LEU A 384 -118.89 -113.63 103.55
CA LEU A 384 -120.26 -113.52 104.06
C LEU A 384 -121.17 -114.62 103.51
N ALA A 385 -121.08 -114.89 102.20
CA ALA A 385 -121.84 -115.94 101.55
C ALA A 385 -121.50 -117.33 102.12
N LEU A 386 -120.22 -117.58 102.41
CA LEU A 386 -119.77 -118.85 102.99
C LEU A 386 -120.31 -119.04 104.41
N ASN A 387 -120.27 -118.01 105.25
CA ASN A 387 -120.83 -118.07 106.61
C ASN A 387 -122.36 -118.25 106.59
N ALA A 388 -123.07 -117.63 105.64
CA ALA A 388 -124.50 -117.83 105.47
C ALA A 388 -124.84 -119.28 105.06
N ALA A 389 -124.05 -119.89 104.17
CA ALA A 389 -124.21 -121.27 103.76
C ALA A 389 -123.95 -122.27 104.91
N ILE A 390 -122.98 -121.96 105.79
CA ILE A 390 -122.68 -122.78 106.98
C ILE A 390 -123.84 -122.73 107.99
N GLU A 391 -124.42 -121.55 108.25
CA GLU A 391 -125.48 -121.43 109.25
C GLU A 391 -126.83 -121.98 108.75
N ALA A 392 -127.10 -121.92 107.44
CA ALA A 392 -128.22 -122.61 106.80
C ALA A 392 -128.15 -124.13 107.00
N ALA A 393 -126.95 -124.73 106.96
CA ALA A 393 -126.76 -126.15 107.20
C ALA A 393 -126.97 -126.56 108.68
N ARG A 394 -126.86 -125.61 109.62
CA ARG A 394 -127.00 -125.86 111.07
C ARG A 394 -128.45 -125.80 111.57
N ALA A 395 -129.36 -125.17 110.82
CA ALA A 395 -130.74 -124.89 111.25
C ALA A 395 -131.80 -125.96 110.87
N GLY A 396 -131.45 -127.02 110.13
CA GLY A 396 -132.41 -128.06 109.71
C GLY A 396 -133.54 -127.50 108.82
N GLU A 397 -134.73 -128.14 108.80
CA GLU A 397 -135.87 -127.84 107.89
C GLU A 397 -136.46 -126.41 107.96
N GLN A 398 -135.88 -125.50 108.75
CA GLN A 398 -136.21 -124.06 108.74
C GLN A 398 -135.23 -123.19 107.92
N GLY A 399 -134.14 -123.76 107.37
CA GLY A 399 -133.02 -122.99 106.78
C GLY A 399 -132.77 -123.14 105.27
N ARG A 400 -133.73 -123.58 104.46
CA ARG A 400 -133.52 -123.82 103.00
C ARG A 400 -133.59 -122.59 102.09
N GLY A 401 -133.70 -121.39 102.67
CA GLY A 401 -133.74 -120.12 101.94
C GLY A 401 -132.37 -119.52 101.75
#